data_AF-A0A371JUR7-F1
#
_entry.id   AF-A0A371JUR7-F1
#
_cell.length_a   1.000
_cell.length_b   1.000
_cell.length_c   1.000
_cell.angle_alpha   90.00
_cell.angle_beta   90.00
_cell.angle_gamma   90.00
#
_symmetry.space_group_name_H-M   'P 1'
#
loop_
_entity.id
_entity.type
_entity.pdbx_description
1 polymer ?
#
loop_
_entity_poly.entity_id
_entity_poly.type
_entity_poly.pdbx_seq_one_letter_code
_entity_poly.pdbx_strand_id
1 'polypeptide(L)'
;MAQSNIETLDIYEESKKIGLVSYLTLIQHYAPQAVIYADKNIQDATAVDEVNKSYIFLTIGFNSLINQLSADMNQKNSPSRYKKLNTYLKDRNGNKKIENYYTLLELIEFHFMKLYYMNDGSSTQKIVGPDEALAFVGGVPYTIYKDFKAVNTAKVAALTTLLKELRLKSLSEILPKKGKE
;
A
#
# COMPACT_ATOMS: atom_id res chain seq x y z
N MET A 1 -16.52 -8.09 35.67
CA MET A 1 -16.09 -7.02 34.76
C MET A 1 -15.86 -7.66 33.40
N ALA A 2 -16.64 -7.30 32.39
CA ALA A 2 -16.53 -7.87 31.06
C ALA A 2 -15.22 -7.37 30.42
N GLN A 3 -14.27 -8.27 30.18
CA GLN A 3 -13.14 -8.01 29.29
C GLN A 3 -13.72 -7.87 27.88
N SER A 4 -13.72 -6.64 27.37
CA SER A 4 -14.02 -6.37 25.97
C SER A 4 -12.96 -7.08 25.13
N ASN A 5 -13.33 -8.21 24.52
CA ASN A 5 -12.66 -8.76 23.35
C ASN A 5 -12.80 -7.73 22.22
N ILE A 6 -11.96 -6.70 22.25
CA ILE A 6 -11.67 -5.92 21.06
C ILE A 6 -10.81 -6.85 20.24
N GLU A 7 -11.45 -7.60 19.33
CA GLU A 7 -10.75 -8.15 18.17
C GLU A 7 -9.94 -7.01 17.59
N THR A 8 -8.62 -7.05 17.75
CA THR A 8 -7.73 -6.07 17.14
C THR A 8 -7.94 -6.18 15.64
N LEU A 9 -8.67 -5.22 15.08
CA LEU A 9 -8.89 -5.10 13.65
C LEU A 9 -7.50 -5.00 13.00
N ASP A 10 -7.10 -6.05 12.30
CA ASP A 10 -5.88 -6.00 11.51
C ASP A 10 -6.11 -4.99 10.38
N ILE A 11 -5.49 -3.81 10.52
CA ILE A 11 -5.58 -2.68 9.60
C ILE A 11 -5.20 -3.11 8.19
N TYR A 12 -4.25 -4.05 8.08
CA TYR A 12 -3.83 -4.59 6.80
C TYR A 12 -4.96 -5.37 6.13
N GLU A 13 -5.63 -6.28 6.84
CA GLU A 13 -6.80 -7.01 6.32
C GLU A 13 -7.97 -6.08 6.00
N GLU A 14 -8.22 -5.06 6.84
CA GLU A 14 -9.31 -4.11 6.60
C GLU A 14 -9.05 -3.24 5.36
N SER A 15 -7.80 -2.80 5.14
CA SER A 15 -7.44 -2.02 3.95
C SER A 15 -7.75 -2.77 2.64
N LYS A 16 -7.52 -4.09 2.61
CA LYS A 16 -7.85 -4.96 1.46
C LYS A 16 -9.36 -5.06 1.24
N LYS A 17 -10.14 -5.16 2.33
CA LYS A 17 -11.62 -5.19 2.27
C LYS A 17 -12.20 -3.89 1.74
N ILE A 18 -11.59 -2.75 2.04
CA ILE A 18 -12.03 -1.45 1.51
C ILE A 18 -11.70 -1.36 0.01
N GLY A 19 -10.47 -1.68 -0.40
CA GLY A 19 -10.10 -1.84 -1.80
C GLY A 19 -8.66 -1.44 -2.12
N LEU A 20 -8.32 -1.45 -3.41
CA LEU A 20 -6.96 -1.28 -3.91
C LEU A 20 -6.33 0.04 -3.47
N VAL A 21 -7.02 1.17 -3.66
CA VAL A 21 -6.46 2.46 -3.25
C VAL A 21 -6.17 2.48 -1.76
N SER A 22 -7.10 2.01 -0.94
CA SER A 22 -6.97 1.93 0.51
C SER A 22 -5.78 1.09 0.95
N TYR A 23 -5.62 -0.07 0.33
CA TYR A 23 -4.48 -0.96 0.50
C TYR A 23 -3.15 -0.28 0.12
N LEU A 24 -3.09 0.35 -1.05
CA LEU A 24 -1.89 1.04 -1.53
C LEU A 24 -1.53 2.26 -0.65
N THR A 25 -2.52 3.00 -0.15
CA THR A 25 -2.32 4.11 0.80
C THR A 25 -1.70 3.63 2.11
N LEU A 26 -2.20 2.53 2.68
CA LEU A 26 -1.60 1.94 3.89
C LEU A 26 -0.10 1.66 3.68
N ILE A 27 0.25 1.02 2.56
CA ILE A 27 1.64 0.71 2.22
C ILE A 27 2.47 1.99 2.07
N GLN A 28 1.94 2.99 1.37
CA GLN A 28 2.64 4.27 1.13
C GLN A 28 3.02 4.96 2.45
N HIS A 29 2.15 4.90 3.45
CA HIS A 29 2.39 5.50 4.75
C HIS A 29 3.28 4.64 5.65
N TYR A 30 3.03 3.33 5.72
CA TYR A 30 3.69 2.46 6.69
C TYR A 30 5.12 2.10 6.28
N ALA A 31 5.34 1.75 5.01
CA ALA A 31 6.61 1.20 4.56
C ALA A 31 7.81 2.15 4.77
N PRO A 32 7.72 3.46 4.47
CA PRO A 32 8.83 4.38 4.77
C PRO A 32 9.12 4.52 6.27
N GLN A 33 8.09 4.46 7.12
CA GLN A 33 8.25 4.55 8.57
C GLN A 33 8.96 3.32 9.13
N ALA A 34 8.67 2.13 8.59
CA ALA A 34 9.37 0.90 8.95
C ALA A 34 10.88 1.00 8.65
N VAL A 35 11.25 1.58 7.50
CA VAL A 35 12.65 1.84 7.14
C VAL A 35 13.30 2.82 8.10
N ILE A 36 12.65 3.96 8.38
CA ILE A 36 13.17 4.98 9.30
C ILE A 36 13.34 4.41 10.71
N TYR A 37 12.40 3.59 11.16
CA TYR A 37 12.48 2.92 12.44
C TYR A 37 13.67 1.96 12.49
N ALA A 38 13.84 1.11 11.48
CA ALA A 38 14.93 0.15 11.41
C ALA A 38 16.29 0.86 11.47
N ASP A 39 16.49 1.90 10.65
CA ASP A 39 17.73 2.67 10.60
C ASP A 39 18.10 3.31 11.95
N LYS A 40 17.10 3.70 12.76
CA LYS A 40 17.32 4.38 14.04
C LYS A 40 17.42 3.45 15.25
N ASN A 41 16.72 2.33 15.24
CA ASN A 41 16.48 1.52 16.44
C ASN A 41 17.08 0.13 16.37
N ILE A 42 17.37 -0.39 15.16
CA ILE A 42 17.95 -1.72 15.00
C ILE A 42 19.48 -1.58 14.89
N GLN A 43 20.19 -2.21 15.82
CA GLN A 43 21.66 -2.21 15.85
C GLN A 43 22.26 -3.25 14.89
N ASP A 44 21.52 -4.31 14.56
CA ASP A 44 21.95 -5.33 13.63
C ASP A 44 21.91 -4.80 12.18
N ALA A 45 23.09 -4.58 11.62
CA ALA A 45 23.25 -4.10 10.25
C ALA A 45 22.67 -5.05 9.20
N THR A 46 22.65 -6.36 9.45
CA THR A 46 22.05 -7.33 8.52
C THR A 46 20.54 -7.20 8.51
N ALA A 47 19.91 -7.06 9.67
CA ALA A 47 18.47 -6.81 9.77
C ALA A 47 18.06 -5.48 9.10
N VAL A 48 18.85 -4.42 9.26
CA VAL A 48 18.62 -3.14 8.58
C VAL A 48 18.75 -3.27 7.06
N ASP A 49 19.74 -4.03 6.57
CA ASP A 49 19.91 -4.29 5.13
C ASP A 49 18.72 -5.08 4.54
N GLU A 50 18.17 -6.04 5.28
CA GLU A 50 16.97 -6.79 4.87
C GLU A 50 15.72 -5.92 4.76
N VAL A 51 15.53 -4.96 5.68
CA VAL A 51 14.48 -3.93 5.60
C VAL A 51 14.66 -3.09 4.35
N ASN A 52 15.87 -2.57 4.14
CA ASN A 52 16.17 -1.69 3.01
C ASN A 52 15.94 -2.41 1.68
N LYS A 53 16.41 -3.67 1.55
CA LYS A 53 16.14 -4.50 0.37
C LYS A 53 14.65 -4.72 0.16
N SER A 54 13.92 -5.07 1.21
CA SER A 54 12.46 -5.27 1.12
C SER A 54 11.75 -4.00 0.68
N TYR A 55 12.13 -2.84 1.20
CA TYR A 55 11.58 -1.55 0.76
C TYR A 55 11.93 -1.20 -0.69
N ILE A 56 13.13 -1.51 -1.15
CA ILE A 56 13.53 -1.31 -2.56
C ILE A 56 12.65 -2.16 -3.49
N PHE A 57 12.51 -3.45 -3.21
CA PHE A 57 11.67 -4.33 -4.04
C PHE A 57 10.20 -3.96 -3.97
N LEU A 58 9.70 -3.57 -2.78
CA LEU A 58 8.37 -3.02 -2.62
C LEU A 58 8.18 -1.80 -3.51
N THR A 59 9.12 -0.84 -3.49
CA THR A 59 9.09 0.38 -4.31
C THR A 59 9.04 0.04 -5.80
N ILE A 60 9.84 -0.93 -6.25
CA ILE A 60 9.85 -1.39 -7.65
C ILE A 60 8.49 -1.96 -8.03
N GLY A 61 7.97 -2.92 -7.25
CA GLY A 61 6.68 -3.56 -7.54
C GLY A 61 5.52 -2.58 -7.51
N PHE A 62 5.48 -1.71 -6.50
CA PHE A 62 4.45 -0.71 -6.28
C PHE A 62 4.42 0.34 -7.39
N ASN A 63 5.57 0.88 -7.77
CA ASN A 63 5.64 1.86 -8.84
C ASN A 63 5.37 1.22 -10.22
N SER A 64 5.76 -0.04 -10.42
CA SER A 64 5.43 -0.80 -11.64
C SER A 64 3.91 -1.03 -11.77
N LEU A 65 3.25 -1.40 -10.66
CA LEU A 65 1.80 -1.52 -10.60
C LEU A 65 1.12 -0.19 -10.95
N ILE A 66 1.54 0.92 -10.34
CA ILE A 66 0.99 2.25 -10.62
C ILE A 66 1.19 2.62 -12.08
N ASN A 67 2.37 2.38 -12.65
CA ASN A 67 2.67 2.70 -14.05
C ASN A 67 1.77 1.90 -14.99
N GLN A 68 1.67 0.60 -14.78
CA GLN A 68 0.84 -0.26 -15.61
C GLN A 68 -0.64 0.07 -15.47
N LEU A 69 -1.13 0.31 -14.24
CA LEU A 69 -2.51 0.76 -14.02
C LEU A 69 -2.75 2.09 -14.71
N SER A 70 -1.90 3.09 -14.50
CA SER A 70 -2.06 4.43 -15.08
C SER A 70 -2.08 4.40 -16.61
N ALA A 71 -1.22 3.58 -17.24
CA ALA A 71 -1.21 3.42 -18.69
C ALA A 71 -2.51 2.79 -19.20
N ASP A 72 -2.97 1.74 -18.51
CA ASP A 72 -4.16 0.98 -18.87
C ASP A 72 -5.47 1.70 -18.50
N MET A 73 -5.42 2.63 -17.55
CA MET A 73 -6.55 3.45 -17.16
C MET A 73 -7.06 4.31 -18.33
N ASN A 74 -6.17 4.67 -19.27
CA ASN A 74 -6.51 5.43 -20.47
C ASN A 74 -7.20 4.57 -21.57
N GLN A 75 -7.40 3.27 -21.35
CA GLN A 75 -8.09 2.37 -22.29
C GLN A 75 -9.58 2.20 -21.95
N LYS A 76 -10.42 1.86 -22.93
CA LYS A 76 -11.89 1.72 -22.77
C LYS A 76 -12.35 0.76 -21.65
N ASN A 77 -11.51 -0.20 -21.24
CA ASN A 77 -11.84 -1.23 -20.25
C ASN A 77 -11.31 -0.94 -18.83
N SER A 78 -10.83 0.28 -18.58
CA SER A 78 -10.13 0.64 -17.34
C SER A 78 -10.93 0.45 -16.04
N PRO A 79 -12.23 0.81 -15.94
CA PRO A 79 -12.97 0.63 -14.69
C PRO A 79 -13.20 -0.85 -14.37
N SER A 80 -13.28 -1.71 -15.41
CA SER A 80 -13.42 -3.15 -15.25
C SER A 80 -12.16 -3.78 -14.69
N ARG A 81 -10.97 -3.36 -15.16
CA ARG A 81 -9.68 -3.84 -14.63
C ARG A 81 -9.52 -3.47 -13.15
N TYR A 82 -9.79 -2.22 -12.80
CA TYR A 82 -9.73 -1.77 -11.40
C TYR A 82 -10.68 -2.56 -10.48
N LYS A 83 -11.94 -2.77 -10.89
CA LYS A 83 -12.91 -3.57 -10.13
C LYS A 83 -12.41 -4.99 -9.87
N LYS A 84 -11.80 -5.64 -10.87
CA LYS A 84 -11.27 -7.00 -10.71
C LYS A 84 -10.10 -7.06 -9.73
N LEU A 85 -9.26 -6.03 -9.67
CA LEU A 85 -8.18 -5.94 -8.68
C LEU A 85 -8.72 -5.78 -7.26
N ASN A 86 -9.77 -4.96 -7.09
CA ASN A 86 -10.47 -4.87 -5.80
C ASN A 86 -11.05 -6.23 -5.39
N THR A 87 -11.66 -6.97 -6.32
CA THR A 87 -12.17 -8.33 -6.02
C THR A 87 -11.03 -9.28 -5.65
N TYR A 88 -9.92 -9.24 -6.39
CA TYR A 88 -8.78 -10.11 -6.11
C TYR A 88 -8.17 -9.86 -4.73
N LEU A 89 -8.07 -8.61 -4.28
CA LEU A 89 -7.58 -8.28 -2.93
C LEU A 89 -8.46 -8.86 -1.81
N LYS A 90 -9.77 -9.01 -2.04
CA LYS A 90 -10.73 -9.53 -1.06
C LYS A 90 -10.77 -11.05 -1.05
N ASP A 91 -10.87 -11.65 -2.24
CA ASP A 91 -11.29 -13.05 -2.38
C ASP A 91 -10.20 -13.93 -3.03
N ARG A 92 -9.06 -13.36 -3.43
CA ARG A 92 -7.99 -14.02 -4.21
C ARG A 92 -8.46 -14.74 -5.46
N ASN A 93 -9.62 -14.37 -5.97
CA ASN A 93 -10.20 -14.97 -7.16
C ASN A 93 -9.55 -14.38 -8.42
N GLY A 94 -8.55 -15.07 -8.94
CA GLY A 94 -7.76 -14.65 -10.10
C GLY A 94 -8.49 -14.80 -11.44
N ASN A 95 -8.42 -13.75 -12.26
CA ASN A 95 -8.74 -13.78 -13.69
C ASN A 95 -7.48 -13.70 -14.56
N LYS A 96 -7.19 -14.74 -15.36
CA LYS A 96 -6.02 -14.82 -16.27
C LYS A 96 -5.79 -13.57 -17.13
N LYS A 97 -6.84 -12.82 -17.50
CA LYS A 97 -6.72 -11.62 -18.34
C LYS A 97 -5.98 -10.45 -17.69
N ILE A 98 -5.79 -10.47 -16.37
CA ILE A 98 -5.05 -9.43 -15.64
C ILE A 98 -4.01 -10.04 -14.69
N GLU A 99 -3.51 -11.23 -15.03
CA GLU A 99 -2.56 -12.01 -14.22
C GLU A 99 -1.30 -11.23 -13.84
N ASN A 100 -0.73 -10.46 -14.77
CA ASN A 100 0.43 -9.61 -14.49
C ASN A 100 0.21 -8.65 -13.30
N TYR A 101 -1.01 -8.17 -13.11
CA TYR A 101 -1.32 -7.30 -11.97
C TYR A 101 -1.36 -8.08 -10.65
N TYR A 102 -1.79 -9.33 -10.67
CA TYR A 102 -1.78 -10.17 -9.47
C TYR A 102 -0.36 -10.50 -9.07
N THR A 103 0.51 -10.84 -10.03
CA THR A 103 1.94 -11.04 -9.76
C THR A 103 2.58 -9.81 -9.11
N LEU A 104 2.23 -8.61 -9.59
CA LEU A 104 2.70 -7.36 -8.97
C LEU A 104 2.12 -7.16 -7.56
N LEU A 105 0.84 -7.45 -7.34
CA LEU A 105 0.20 -7.35 -6.02
C LEU A 105 0.79 -8.36 -5.02
N GLU A 106 1.07 -9.59 -5.46
CA GLU A 106 1.73 -10.62 -4.66
C GLU A 106 3.16 -10.24 -4.30
N LEU A 107 3.92 -9.66 -5.25
CA LEU A 107 5.26 -9.13 -4.99
C LEU A 107 5.21 -8.00 -3.95
N ILE A 108 4.30 -7.05 -4.13
CA ILE A 108 4.08 -5.92 -3.21
C ILE A 108 3.74 -6.45 -1.82
N GLU A 109 2.79 -7.38 -1.74
CA GLU A 109 2.36 -7.99 -0.48
C GLU A 109 3.51 -8.70 0.22
N PHE A 110 4.23 -9.57 -0.49
CA PHE A 110 5.36 -10.31 0.08
C PHE A 110 6.38 -9.39 0.73
N HIS A 111 6.79 -8.32 0.05
CA HIS A 111 7.76 -7.37 0.60
C HIS A 111 7.15 -6.47 1.68
N PHE A 112 5.88 -6.09 1.55
CA PHE A 112 5.20 -5.31 2.58
C PHE A 112 5.06 -6.10 3.88
N MET A 113 4.70 -7.38 3.81
CA MET A 113 4.56 -8.26 4.98
C MET A 113 5.86 -8.39 5.76
N LYS A 114 7.01 -8.46 5.05
CA LYS A 114 8.33 -8.44 5.70
C LYS A 114 8.58 -7.16 6.50
N LEU A 115 8.13 -6.01 6.00
CA LEU A 115 8.24 -4.73 6.71
C LEU A 115 7.20 -4.60 7.83
N TYR A 116 6.00 -5.12 7.61
CA TYR A 116 4.87 -5.03 8.53
C TYR A 116 5.09 -5.86 9.79
N TYR A 117 5.57 -7.11 9.62
CA TYR A 117 5.76 -8.09 10.70
C TYR A 117 7.20 -8.20 11.23
N MET A 118 8.13 -7.37 10.76
CA MET A 118 9.50 -7.36 11.31
C MET A 118 9.59 -6.93 12.79
N ASN A 119 8.48 -6.56 13.42
CA ASN A 119 8.39 -5.92 14.73
C ASN A 119 7.80 -6.82 15.84
N ASP A 120 7.85 -8.15 15.68
CA ASP A 120 7.28 -9.13 16.65
C ASP A 120 8.09 -9.26 17.97
N GLY A 121 9.01 -8.35 18.26
CA GLY A 121 9.93 -8.44 19.40
C GLY A 121 9.62 -7.57 20.62
N SER A 122 9.22 -6.29 20.47
CA SER A 122 9.04 -5.42 21.66
C SER A 122 8.40 -4.04 21.45
N SER A 123 7.96 -3.65 20.24
CA SER A 123 7.40 -2.31 20.06
C SER A 123 6.28 -2.24 19.05
N THR A 124 5.10 -2.68 19.49
CA THR A 124 3.78 -2.19 19.08
C THR A 124 3.63 -0.67 19.34
N GLN A 125 4.59 0.17 18.96
CA GLN A 125 4.30 1.57 18.71
C GLN A 125 3.61 1.65 17.36
N LYS A 126 2.28 1.47 17.43
CA LYS A 126 1.25 1.98 16.52
C LYS A 126 1.82 3.10 15.63
N ILE A 127 2.37 2.73 14.48
CA ILE A 127 2.96 3.70 13.54
C ILE A 127 1.85 4.55 12.92
N VAL A 128 0.61 4.03 12.87
CA VAL A 128 -0.64 4.77 12.63
C VAL A 128 -1.75 3.94 13.29
N GLY A 129 -2.63 4.55 14.11
CA GLY A 129 -3.78 3.82 14.64
C GLY A 129 -4.75 3.40 13.52
N PRO A 130 -5.55 2.33 13.69
CA PRO A 130 -6.58 1.94 12.70
C PRO A 130 -7.45 3.11 12.28
N ASP A 131 -7.81 3.99 13.22
CA ASP A 131 -8.64 5.18 13.00
C ASP A 131 -7.93 6.27 12.20
N GLU A 132 -6.62 6.45 12.35
CA GLU A 132 -5.82 7.39 11.57
C GLU A 132 -5.57 6.85 10.16
N ALA A 133 -5.32 5.54 10.04
CA ALA A 133 -5.22 4.86 8.76
C ALA A 133 -6.57 4.94 8.04
N LEU A 134 -7.69 4.63 8.70
CA LEU A 134 -9.05 4.74 8.17
C LEU A 134 -9.45 6.19 7.85
N ALA A 135 -9.03 7.18 8.64
CA ALA A 135 -9.25 8.60 8.34
C ALA A 135 -8.48 9.05 7.08
N PHE A 136 -7.23 8.57 6.91
CA PHE A 136 -6.42 8.80 5.70
C PHE A 136 -6.94 8.02 4.48
N VAL A 137 -7.40 6.80 4.70
CA VAL A 137 -7.85 5.82 3.69
C VAL A 137 -9.31 6.05 3.25
N GLY A 138 -10.13 6.70 4.08
CA GLY A 138 -11.57 6.88 3.87
C GLY A 138 -11.95 8.20 3.22
N GLY A 139 -11.17 9.27 3.39
CA GLY A 139 -11.57 10.62 2.95
C GLY A 139 -11.57 10.83 1.43
N VAL A 140 -10.52 10.35 0.74
CA VAL A 140 -10.28 10.62 -0.69
C VAL A 140 -10.80 9.51 -1.62
N PRO A 141 -10.63 8.20 -1.31
CA PRO A 141 -11.09 7.13 -2.20
C PRO A 141 -12.61 6.91 -2.13
N TYR A 142 -13.21 7.06 -0.95
CA TYR A 142 -14.65 6.83 -0.74
C TYR A 142 -15.51 7.91 -1.39
N THR A 143 -15.06 9.17 -1.41
CA THR A 143 -15.75 10.28 -2.11
C THR A 143 -15.68 10.10 -3.63
N ILE A 144 -14.52 9.72 -4.19
CA ILE A 144 -14.39 9.36 -5.62
C ILE A 144 -15.30 8.18 -5.99
N TYR A 145 -15.50 7.23 -5.08
CA TYR A 145 -16.37 6.07 -5.30
C TYR A 145 -17.86 6.32 -5.01
N LYS A 146 -18.22 7.31 -4.19
CA LYS A 146 -19.63 7.63 -3.89
C LYS A 146 -20.20 8.63 -4.90
N ASP A 147 -19.38 9.51 -5.49
CA ASP A 147 -19.76 10.43 -6.57
C ASP A 147 -19.81 9.73 -7.95
N PHE A 148 -20.55 8.63 -8.00
CA PHE A 148 -20.75 7.84 -9.23
C PHE A 148 -21.59 8.53 -10.32
N LYS A 149 -21.95 9.81 -10.17
CA LYS A 149 -22.67 10.60 -11.17
C LYS A 149 -21.77 11.25 -12.24
N ALA A 150 -20.44 11.26 -12.08
CA ALA A 150 -19.51 11.81 -13.08
C ALA A 150 -19.35 10.90 -14.32
N VAL A 151 -19.12 11.49 -15.50
CA VAL A 151 -18.82 10.79 -16.76
C VAL A 151 -17.57 9.91 -16.59
N ASN A 152 -17.55 8.70 -17.19
CA ASN A 152 -16.47 7.72 -17.04
C ASN A 152 -15.06 8.30 -17.20
N THR A 153 -14.88 9.27 -18.10
CA THR A 153 -13.60 9.94 -18.37
C THR A 153 -13.05 10.72 -17.17
N ALA A 154 -13.91 11.46 -16.45
CA ALA A 154 -13.50 12.21 -15.26
C ALA A 154 -13.11 11.28 -14.11
N LYS A 155 -13.80 10.14 -13.96
CA LYS A 155 -13.46 9.11 -12.96
C LYS A 155 -12.10 8.46 -13.24
N VAL A 156 -11.85 8.14 -14.50
CA VAL A 156 -10.57 7.58 -14.96
C VAL A 156 -9.43 8.56 -14.68
N ALA A 157 -9.62 9.85 -14.98
CA ALA A 157 -8.63 10.88 -14.71
C ALA A 157 -8.35 11.03 -13.21
N ALA A 158 -9.38 11.17 -12.38
CA ALA A 158 -9.24 11.30 -10.92
C ALA A 158 -8.51 10.10 -10.30
N LEU A 159 -8.89 8.87 -10.68
CA LEU A 159 -8.23 7.67 -10.18
C LEU A 159 -6.77 7.57 -10.66
N THR A 160 -6.49 7.98 -11.89
CA THR A 160 -5.12 7.99 -12.42
C THR A 160 -4.24 9.00 -11.68
N THR A 161 -4.76 10.19 -11.38
CA THR A 161 -4.05 11.19 -10.58
C THR A 161 -3.75 10.65 -9.19
N LEU A 162 -4.77 10.11 -8.51
CA LEU A 162 -4.61 9.54 -7.18
C LEU A 162 -3.58 8.40 -7.17
N LEU A 163 -3.65 7.47 -8.12
CA LEU A 163 -2.68 6.37 -8.20
C LEU A 163 -1.24 6.88 -8.38
N LYS A 164 -1.02 7.96 -9.14
CA LYS A 164 0.32 8.55 -9.32
C LYS A 164 0.83 9.22 -8.05
N GLU A 165 -0.05 9.83 -7.25
CA GLU A 165 0.30 10.43 -5.96
C GLU A 165 0.71 9.38 -4.93
N LEU A 166 0.27 8.13 -5.08
CA LEU A 166 0.61 7.04 -4.16
C LEU A 166 2.05 6.52 -4.31
N ARG A 167 2.81 6.93 -5.33
CA ARG A 167 4.16 6.40 -5.60
C ARG A 167 5.06 6.48 -4.37
N LEU A 168 5.83 5.42 -4.17
CA LEU A 168 6.82 5.34 -3.11
C LEU A 168 8.07 6.13 -3.49
N LYS A 169 8.59 6.89 -2.51
CA LYS A 169 9.88 7.58 -2.60
C LYS A 169 11.03 6.57 -2.60
N SER A 170 12.12 6.89 -3.27
CA SER A 170 13.33 6.06 -3.21
C SER A 170 13.93 6.02 -1.80
N LEU A 171 14.72 4.98 -1.52
CA LEU A 171 15.42 4.84 -0.24
C LEU A 171 16.29 6.06 0.09
N SER A 172 16.97 6.61 -0.92
CA SER A 172 17.81 7.82 -0.80
C SER A 172 17.04 9.11 -0.49
N GLU A 173 15.73 9.13 -0.73
CA GLU A 173 14.89 10.29 -0.42
C GLU A 173 14.33 10.24 1.00
N ILE A 174 14.26 9.06 1.61
CA ILE A 174 13.68 8.88 2.96
C ILE A 174 14.73 8.74 4.05
N LEU A 175 15.92 8.22 3.72
CA LEU A 175 17.05 8.16 4.64
C LEU A 175 17.88 9.45 4.58
N PRO A 176 18.42 9.91 5.71
CA PRO A 176 19.32 11.06 5.70
C PRO A 176 20.53 10.77 4.81
N LYS A 177 20.94 11.76 4.00
CA LYS A 177 22.23 11.69 3.31
C LYS A 177 23.30 11.59 4.38
N LYS A 178 24.00 10.45 4.48
CA LYS A 178 25.22 10.36 5.29
C LYS A 178 26.17 11.42 4.76
N GLY A 179 26.28 12.53 5.48
CA GLY A 179 27.28 13.55 5.24
C GLY A 179 28.65 12.89 5.32
N LYS A 180 29.51 13.20 4.36
CA LYS A 180 30.95 13.02 4.53
C LYS A 180 31.36 14.00 5.64
N GLU A 181 31.49 13.51 6.86
CA GLU A 181 32.32 14.15 7.88
C GLU A 181 33.73 13.56 7.80
#